data_AF-A0A3B0S499-F1
#
_entry.id   AF-A0A3B0S499-F1
#
_cell.length_a   1.000
_cell.length_b   1.000
_cell.length_c   1.000
_cell.angle_alpha   90.00
_cell.angle_beta   90.00
_cell.angle_gamma   90.00
#
_symmetry.space_group_name_H-M   'P 1'
#
loop_
_entity.id
_entity.type
_entity.pdbx_description
1 polymer ?
#
loop_
_entity_poly.entity_id
_entity_poly.type
_entity_poly.pdbx_seq_one_letter_code
_entity_poly.pdbx_strand_id
1 'polypeptide(L)'
;TIRGEHIRPEERNQHPFHFRHFTSSDNGRTWSDQGSVMSPAQNKQSFYHRNIWSSSIKPISKTQKLVSFTGIRQQDPQHQFLQAIGVAVTKDGQNISALQEQALSCPQRDYESITKAGYYLGPKEQLGANKGEDDGPILAWRDPFIFVDDNDEIQLFWSAKIAAREAAIAHATLQQNDTGFAIKTLHPPMLLPDGHNITQAEIPKIHHDKKTGKYYLLVSACDRLYENQPEQQVSKTLRLYTAQSIRGPWQSYKEQGSTLPGLAHCFGASILSADFDKPELYLICPRTEMAPPALQLTFAPVQTVCISQ
;
A
#
# COMPACT_ATOMS: atom_id res chain seq x y z
N THR A 1 -15.19 -14.11 10.84
CA THR A 1 -16.60 -14.06 11.27
C THR A 1 -16.81 -12.81 12.12
N ILE A 2 -18.01 -12.25 12.17
CA ILE A 2 -18.41 -11.27 13.20
C ILE A 2 -19.58 -11.89 13.97
N ARG A 3 -19.46 -11.99 15.29
CA ARG A 3 -20.47 -12.64 16.16
C ARG A 3 -20.81 -14.09 15.75
N GLY A 4 -19.85 -14.80 15.15
CA GLY A 4 -20.03 -16.19 14.68
C GLY A 4 -20.53 -16.32 13.24
N GLU A 5 -20.96 -15.23 12.59
CA GLU A 5 -21.44 -15.28 11.20
C GLU A 5 -20.28 -15.17 10.20
N HIS A 6 -20.34 -15.96 9.14
CA HIS A 6 -19.37 -15.94 8.05
C HIS A 6 -19.55 -14.67 7.20
N ILE A 7 -18.49 -13.86 7.10
CA ILE A 7 -18.48 -12.69 6.21
C ILE A 7 -18.03 -13.20 4.85
N ARG A 8 -18.82 -12.95 3.81
CA ARG A 8 -18.40 -13.33 2.46
C ARG A 8 -17.24 -12.43 2.03
N PRO A 9 -16.23 -12.94 1.30
CA PRO A 9 -15.07 -12.14 0.90
C PRO A 9 -15.43 -10.80 0.23
N GLU A 10 -16.48 -10.78 -0.60
CA GLU A 10 -16.99 -9.58 -1.27
C GLU A 10 -17.60 -8.53 -0.31
N GLU A 11 -18.00 -8.93 0.90
CA GLU A 11 -18.58 -8.03 1.91
C GLU A 11 -17.53 -7.45 2.85
N ARG A 12 -16.26 -7.86 2.75
CA ARG A 12 -15.22 -7.51 3.72
C ARG A 12 -15.16 -6.00 4.00
N ASN A 13 -15.25 -5.16 2.97
CA ASN A 13 -15.13 -3.71 3.09
C ASN A 13 -16.32 -3.06 3.84
N GLN A 14 -17.40 -3.80 4.05
CA GLN A 14 -18.55 -3.36 4.87
C GLN A 14 -18.25 -3.51 6.37
N HIS A 15 -17.21 -4.26 6.74
CA HIS A 15 -16.86 -4.55 8.11
C HIS A 15 -15.52 -3.91 8.52
N PRO A 16 -15.36 -3.52 9.79
CA PRO A 16 -14.08 -3.01 10.30
C PRO A 16 -12.98 -4.08 10.23
N PHE A 17 -11.82 -3.73 9.66
CA PHE A 17 -10.61 -4.54 9.72
C PHE A 17 -9.75 -4.16 10.91
N HIS A 18 -8.87 -5.08 11.30
CA HIS A 18 -7.80 -4.83 12.24
C HIS A 18 -6.51 -5.40 11.65
N PHE A 19 -5.37 -4.84 12.04
CA PHE A 19 -4.08 -5.45 11.72
C PHE A 19 -3.79 -6.57 12.69
N ARG A 20 -3.35 -7.71 12.17
CA ARG A 20 -2.84 -8.82 12.96
C ARG A 20 -1.34 -8.98 12.74
N HIS A 21 -0.64 -9.40 13.78
CA HIS A 21 0.78 -9.72 13.71
C HIS A 21 0.94 -11.23 13.54
N PHE A 22 1.70 -11.65 12.53
CA PHE A 22 2.09 -13.05 12.37
C PHE A 22 3.62 -13.17 12.41
N THR A 23 4.12 -14.20 13.07
CA THR A 23 5.56 -14.51 13.13
C THR A 23 5.86 -15.83 12.44
N SER A 24 7.00 -15.90 11.76
CA SER A 24 7.53 -17.12 11.16
C SER A 24 8.97 -17.35 11.62
N SER A 25 9.31 -18.60 11.90
CA SER A 25 10.67 -19.05 12.25
C SER A 25 11.34 -19.86 11.14
N ASP A 26 10.66 -20.05 10.00
CA ASP A 26 11.07 -20.94 8.91
C ASP A 26 11.03 -20.23 7.54
N ASN A 27 11.33 -18.93 7.55
CA ASN A 27 11.36 -18.06 6.37
C ASN A 27 10.02 -18.00 5.63
N GLY A 28 8.92 -17.93 6.39
CA GLY A 28 7.57 -17.70 5.86
C GLY A 28 6.86 -18.95 5.36
N ARG A 29 7.37 -20.15 5.66
CA ARG A 29 6.69 -21.41 5.32
C ARG A 29 5.51 -21.67 6.26
N THR A 30 5.66 -21.35 7.54
CA THR A 30 4.60 -21.42 8.55
C THR A 30 4.51 -20.12 9.34
N TRP A 31 3.32 -19.86 9.89
CA TRP A 31 2.98 -18.60 10.55
C TRP A 31 2.22 -18.86 11.85
N SER A 32 2.63 -18.16 12.91
CA SER A 32 1.92 -18.12 14.19
C SER A 32 1.28 -16.75 14.38
N ASP A 33 -0.03 -16.72 14.56
CA ASP A 33 -0.80 -15.50 14.85
C ASP A 33 -0.54 -15.02 16.28
N GLN A 34 -0.08 -13.77 16.40
CA GLN A 34 0.22 -13.10 17.67
C GLN A 34 -0.90 -12.14 18.11
N GLY A 35 -2.02 -12.09 17.36
CA GLY A 35 -3.16 -11.27 17.69
C GLY A 35 -3.17 -9.89 17.03
N SER A 36 -4.11 -9.05 17.48
CA SER A 36 -4.39 -7.74 16.88
C SER A 36 -3.42 -6.67 17.38
N VAL A 37 -2.88 -5.87 16.46
CA VAL A 37 -1.96 -4.75 16.73
C VAL A 37 -2.69 -3.41 16.75
N MET A 38 -3.61 -3.22 15.81
CA MET A 38 -4.32 -1.96 15.63
C MET A 38 -5.73 -2.24 15.14
N SER A 39 -6.68 -1.42 15.59
CA SER A 39 -8.08 -1.47 15.18
C SER A 39 -8.56 -0.06 14.87
N PRO A 40 -9.70 0.10 14.17
CA PRO A 40 -10.26 1.40 13.84
C PRO A 40 -10.60 2.17 15.11
N ALA A 41 -10.50 3.50 15.03
CA ALA A 41 -10.79 4.35 16.18
C ALA A 41 -12.26 4.24 16.60
N GLN A 42 -12.49 4.20 17.92
CA GLN A 42 -13.85 4.30 18.47
C GLN A 42 -14.44 5.71 18.30
N ASN A 43 -13.58 6.72 18.23
CA ASN A 43 -13.99 8.10 18.00
C ASN A 43 -14.38 8.29 16.51
N LYS A 44 -15.65 8.57 16.25
CA LYS A 44 -16.20 8.81 14.90
C LYS A 44 -15.58 10.01 14.16
N GLN A 45 -14.96 10.95 14.88
CA GLN A 45 -14.26 12.09 14.26
C GLN A 45 -12.86 11.72 13.74
N SER A 46 -12.33 10.56 14.16
CA SER A 46 -11.02 10.10 13.71
C SER A 46 -10.99 9.80 12.21
N PHE A 47 -9.85 10.08 11.58
CA PHE A 47 -9.61 9.79 10.17
C PHE A 47 -9.53 8.28 9.87
N TYR A 48 -9.43 7.43 10.89
CA TYR A 48 -9.36 5.98 10.78
C TYR A 48 -10.47 5.28 11.57
N HIS A 49 -11.60 5.96 11.83
CA HIS A 49 -12.69 5.39 12.62
C HIS A 49 -13.41 4.25 11.91
N ARG A 50 -13.53 4.31 10.57
CA ARG A 50 -14.33 3.35 9.82
C ARG A 50 -13.53 2.07 9.61
N ASN A 51 -12.30 2.22 9.13
CA ASN A 51 -11.45 1.10 8.81
C ASN A 51 -9.97 1.51 8.86
N ILE A 52 -9.10 0.51 8.95
CA ILE A 52 -7.66 0.63 8.72
C ILE A 52 -7.27 -0.33 7.60
N TRP A 53 -6.59 0.19 6.59
CA TRP A 53 -6.12 -0.54 5.42
C TRP A 53 -4.60 -0.60 5.38
N SER A 54 -4.04 -1.24 4.35
CA SER A 54 -2.63 -1.67 4.27
C SER A 54 -1.62 -0.70 4.87
N SER A 55 -0.55 -1.30 5.39
CA SER A 55 0.42 -0.64 6.24
C SER A 55 1.85 -1.05 5.85
N SER A 56 2.83 -0.35 6.40
CA SER A 56 4.20 -0.83 6.49
C SER A 56 4.77 -0.54 7.87
N ILE A 57 5.80 -1.29 8.24
CA ILE A 57 6.56 -1.08 9.47
C ILE A 57 8.04 -1.10 9.16
N LYS A 58 8.79 -0.14 9.71
CA LYS A 58 10.25 -0.03 9.51
C LYS A 58 10.94 0.43 10.79
N PRO A 59 12.05 -0.20 11.21
CA PRO A 59 12.89 0.35 12.26
C PRO A 59 13.40 1.74 11.85
N ILE A 60 13.25 2.72 12.76
CA ILE A 60 13.77 4.09 12.58
C ILE A 60 14.85 4.42 13.62
N SER A 61 15.01 3.57 14.64
CA SER A 61 16.10 3.61 15.60
C SER A 61 16.30 2.20 16.19
N LYS A 62 17.27 2.06 17.10
CA LYS A 62 17.50 0.79 17.82
C LYS A 62 16.29 0.35 18.68
N THR A 63 15.41 1.27 19.06
CA THR A 63 14.34 1.02 20.03
C THR A 63 12.95 1.33 19.49
N GLN A 64 12.84 1.90 18.30
CA GLN A 64 11.58 2.35 17.72
C GLN A 64 11.43 1.90 16.27
N LYS A 65 10.19 1.55 15.94
CA LYS A 65 9.73 1.26 14.59
C LYS A 65 8.61 2.22 14.26
N LEU A 66 8.66 2.82 13.08
CA LEU A 66 7.58 3.59 12.50
C LEU A 66 6.61 2.64 11.80
N VAL A 67 5.33 2.83 12.04
CA VAL A 67 4.22 2.17 11.36
C VAL A 67 3.50 3.22 10.55
N SER A 68 3.33 2.99 9.26
CA SER A 68 2.47 3.80 8.39
C SER A 68 1.21 3.01 8.08
N PHE A 69 0.06 3.65 7.95
CA PHE A 69 -1.18 2.94 7.63
C PHE A 69 -2.15 3.84 6.86
N THR A 70 -3.13 3.24 6.20
CA THR A 70 -4.24 3.98 5.62
C THR A 70 -5.40 4.01 6.60
N GLY A 71 -5.77 5.19 7.06
CA GLY A 71 -7.02 5.42 7.78
C GLY A 71 -8.16 5.63 6.80
N ILE A 72 -9.29 4.97 7.06
CA ILE A 72 -10.52 5.17 6.32
C ILE A 72 -11.56 5.86 7.21
N ARG A 73 -12.15 6.93 6.67
CA ARG A 73 -13.25 7.68 7.28
C ARG A 73 -14.49 7.58 6.41
N GLN A 74 -15.63 7.33 7.04
CA GLN A 74 -16.94 7.55 6.42
C GLN A 74 -17.36 9.00 6.61
N GLN A 75 -17.70 9.70 5.52
CA GLN A 75 -18.33 11.01 5.60
C GLN A 75 -19.85 10.88 5.65
N ASP A 76 -20.41 10.06 4.77
CA ASP A 76 -21.84 9.74 4.68
C ASP A 76 -22.03 8.34 4.02
N PRO A 77 -23.26 7.84 3.84
CA PRO A 77 -23.49 6.52 3.25
C PRO A 77 -22.98 6.35 1.80
N GLN A 78 -22.81 7.43 1.04
CA GLN A 78 -22.30 7.42 -0.34
C GLN A 78 -20.79 7.67 -0.42
N HIS A 79 -20.18 8.20 0.65
CA HIS A 79 -18.75 8.52 0.76
C HIS A 79 -18.10 7.76 1.91
N GLN A 80 -17.89 6.45 1.71
CA GLN A 80 -17.37 5.55 2.73
C GLN A 80 -15.85 5.33 2.69
N PHE A 81 -15.17 5.80 1.66
CA PHE A 81 -13.76 5.48 1.37
C PHE A 81 -12.84 6.70 1.38
N LEU A 82 -13.09 7.69 2.23
CA LEU A 82 -12.13 8.79 2.38
C LEU A 82 -10.85 8.24 3.03
N GLN A 83 -9.77 8.24 2.26
CA GLN A 83 -8.47 7.67 2.63
C GLN A 83 -7.56 8.77 3.16
N ALA A 84 -6.80 8.46 4.20
CA ALA A 84 -5.76 9.34 4.71
C ALA A 84 -4.56 8.52 5.20
N ILE A 85 -3.37 9.11 5.11
CA ILE A 85 -2.12 8.49 5.53
C ILE A 85 -1.91 8.77 7.01
N GLY A 86 -1.84 7.71 7.82
CA GLY A 86 -1.57 7.76 9.24
C GLY A 86 -0.19 7.20 9.58
N VAL A 87 0.33 7.60 10.74
CA VAL A 87 1.58 7.07 11.30
C VAL A 87 1.46 6.80 12.79
N ALA A 88 2.20 5.82 13.26
CA ALA A 88 2.28 5.41 14.65
C ALA A 88 3.69 4.88 14.96
N VAL A 89 4.05 4.81 16.24
CA VAL A 89 5.32 4.28 16.71
C VAL A 89 5.07 3.06 17.58
N THR A 90 5.87 2.01 17.36
CA THR A 90 5.90 0.81 18.20
C THR A 90 7.34 0.49 18.57
N LYS A 91 7.55 -0.08 19.76
CA LYS A 91 8.88 -0.54 20.21
C LYS A 91 9.14 -1.99 19.81
N ASP A 92 8.10 -2.82 19.84
CA ASP A 92 8.18 -4.27 19.66
C ASP A 92 7.60 -4.73 18.31
N GLY A 93 6.73 -3.95 17.67
CA GLY A 93 5.98 -4.34 16.48
C GLY A 93 4.64 -5.03 16.81
N GLN A 94 4.28 -5.11 18.08
CA GLN A 94 3.04 -5.73 18.55
C GLN A 94 2.11 -4.70 19.19
N ASN A 95 2.67 -3.73 19.91
CA ASN A 95 1.93 -2.71 20.65
C ASN A 95 2.24 -1.31 20.11
N ILE A 96 1.20 -0.56 19.76
CA ILE A 96 1.35 0.86 19.38
C ILE A 96 1.64 1.68 20.64
N SER A 97 2.86 2.21 20.73
CA SER A 97 3.34 3.02 21.85
C SER A 97 2.99 4.50 21.73
N ALA A 98 2.82 5.02 20.52
CA ALA A 98 2.34 6.37 20.26
C ALA A 98 1.62 6.39 18.91
N LEU A 99 0.43 6.98 18.86
CA LEU A 99 -0.35 7.11 17.64
C LEU A 99 -0.57 8.58 17.34
N GLN A 100 -0.28 9.02 16.12
CA GLN A 100 -0.55 10.39 15.72
C GLN A 100 -2.04 10.55 15.43
N GLU A 101 -2.73 11.41 16.18
CA GLU A 101 -4.18 11.60 16.06
C GLU A 101 -4.58 12.23 14.73
N GLN A 102 -3.73 13.10 14.18
CA GLN A 102 -3.95 13.72 12.89
C GLN A 102 -3.26 12.92 11.79
N ALA A 103 -3.96 12.76 10.67
CA ALA A 103 -3.38 12.18 9.47
C ALA A 103 -2.17 12.99 9.01
N LEU A 104 -1.11 12.28 8.64
CA LEU A 104 0.09 12.82 8.01
C LEU A 104 -0.24 13.50 6.68
N SER A 105 -1.14 12.90 5.89
CA SER A 105 -1.70 13.48 4.68
C SER A 105 -3.17 13.11 4.53
N CYS A 106 -4.03 14.10 4.30
CA CYS A 106 -5.47 13.94 4.17
C CYS A 106 -5.96 14.68 2.92
N PRO A 107 -6.45 13.99 1.86
CA PRO A 107 -6.94 14.60 0.63
C PRO A 107 -7.99 15.69 0.83
N GLN A 108 -8.84 15.58 1.85
CA GLN A 108 -9.84 16.60 2.16
C GLN A 108 -9.21 17.88 2.75
N ARG A 109 -8.22 17.75 3.63
CA ARG A 109 -7.54 18.88 4.30
C ARG A 109 -6.48 19.51 3.38
N ASP A 110 -5.71 18.66 2.69
CA ASP A 110 -4.49 19.00 1.96
C ASP A 110 -4.73 19.07 0.44
N TYR A 111 -5.99 19.16 0.01
CA TYR A 111 -6.39 19.06 -1.41
C TYR A 111 -5.57 19.95 -2.35
N GLU A 112 -5.39 21.22 -1.98
CA GLU A 112 -4.72 22.21 -2.82
C GLU A 112 -3.21 21.96 -2.91
N SER A 113 -2.58 21.52 -1.83
CA SER A 113 -1.15 21.20 -1.86
C SER A 113 -0.88 19.90 -2.63
N ILE A 114 -1.77 18.91 -2.52
CA ILE A 114 -1.69 17.65 -3.26
C ILE A 114 -1.86 17.90 -4.77
N THR A 115 -2.90 18.62 -5.17
CA THR A 115 -3.14 18.89 -6.60
C THR A 115 -2.08 19.81 -7.19
N LYS A 116 -1.59 20.81 -6.44
CA LYS A 116 -0.46 21.65 -6.85
C LYS A 116 0.84 20.87 -7.04
N ALA A 117 1.05 19.77 -6.31
CA ALA A 117 2.21 18.90 -6.50
C ALA A 117 2.12 18.02 -7.76
N GLY A 118 0.99 18.03 -8.47
CA GLY A 118 0.77 17.31 -9.72
C GLY A 118 0.00 16.00 -9.58
N TYR A 119 -0.55 15.70 -8.39
CA TYR A 119 -1.42 14.54 -8.20
C TYR A 119 -2.86 14.87 -8.61
N TYR A 120 -3.58 13.85 -9.05
CA TYR A 120 -5.01 13.94 -9.27
C TYR A 120 -5.78 13.58 -7.99
N LEU A 121 -6.74 14.45 -7.66
CA LEU A 121 -7.85 14.18 -6.76
C LEU A 121 -9.12 14.59 -7.53
N GLY A 122 -10.17 13.77 -7.44
CA GLY A 122 -11.47 14.17 -7.96
C GLY A 122 -12.05 15.35 -7.18
N PRO A 123 -13.19 15.92 -7.60
CA PRO A 123 -13.82 17.05 -6.92
C PRO A 123 -13.94 16.83 -5.41
N LYS A 124 -13.71 17.88 -4.61
CA LYS A 124 -13.64 17.79 -3.13
C LYS A 124 -14.85 17.09 -2.52
N GLU A 125 -16.02 17.28 -3.11
CA GLU A 125 -17.30 16.69 -2.71
C GLU A 125 -17.46 15.21 -3.06
N GLN A 126 -16.66 14.69 -4.00
CA GLN A 126 -16.66 13.27 -4.40
C GLN A 126 -15.58 12.43 -3.70
N LEU A 127 -14.70 13.06 -2.89
CA LEU A 127 -13.64 12.34 -2.21
C LEU A 127 -14.21 11.20 -1.37
N GLY A 128 -13.69 9.99 -1.59
CA GLY A 128 -14.14 8.80 -0.88
C GLY A 128 -15.49 8.23 -1.33
N ALA A 129 -16.02 8.68 -2.48
CA ALA A 129 -17.26 8.14 -3.06
C ALA A 129 -17.17 6.63 -3.32
N ASN A 130 -18.25 5.92 -2.99
CA ASN A 130 -18.36 4.46 -3.16
C ASN A 130 -18.28 4.03 -4.63
N LYS A 131 -18.65 4.93 -5.56
CA LYS A 131 -18.71 4.64 -6.99
C LYS A 131 -17.40 4.95 -7.73
N GLY A 132 -16.44 5.61 -7.09
CA GLY A 132 -15.27 6.16 -7.76
C GLY A 132 -15.30 7.68 -7.93
N GLU A 133 -14.25 8.22 -8.54
CA GLU A 133 -14.03 9.66 -8.76
C GLU A 133 -13.92 9.96 -10.27
N ASP A 134 -14.69 10.93 -10.76
CA ASP A 134 -14.79 11.33 -12.18
C ASP A 134 -14.65 10.16 -13.16
N ASP A 135 -15.57 9.18 -13.07
CA ASP A 135 -15.62 7.97 -13.92
C ASP A 135 -14.49 6.94 -13.76
N GLY A 136 -13.50 7.22 -12.90
CA GLY A 136 -12.45 6.29 -12.50
C GLY A 136 -12.76 5.54 -11.21
N PRO A 137 -11.86 4.66 -10.76
CA PRO A 137 -12.04 3.92 -9.52
C PRO A 137 -12.03 4.83 -8.29
N ILE A 138 -12.29 4.25 -7.12
CA ILE A 138 -12.19 4.94 -5.82
C ILE A 138 -10.88 5.71 -5.66
N LEU A 139 -10.91 6.74 -4.81
CA LEU A 139 -9.75 7.51 -4.35
C LEU A 139 -8.53 6.63 -4.18
N ALA A 140 -7.37 7.08 -4.67
CA ALA A 140 -6.08 6.45 -4.39
C ALA A 140 -5.24 7.42 -3.55
N TRP A 141 -5.22 7.17 -2.25
CA TRP A 141 -4.34 7.84 -1.31
C TRP A 141 -4.04 6.89 -0.14
N ARG A 142 -3.50 5.71 -0.47
CA ARG A 142 -3.45 4.54 0.43
C ARG A 142 -2.21 3.69 0.26
N ASP A 143 -2.05 2.70 1.14
CA ASP A 143 -0.96 1.73 1.18
C ASP A 143 0.43 2.35 1.40
N PRO A 144 0.62 3.18 2.44
CA PRO A 144 1.90 3.82 2.68
C PRO A 144 2.99 2.80 3.03
N PHE A 145 4.13 2.93 2.36
CA PHE A 145 5.35 2.15 2.51
C PHE A 145 6.52 3.03 2.94
N ILE A 146 7.12 2.69 4.07
CA ILE A 146 8.26 3.36 4.65
C ILE A 146 9.55 2.77 4.08
N PHE A 147 10.41 3.64 3.58
CA PHE A 147 11.78 3.34 3.19
C PHE A 147 12.70 4.29 3.95
N VAL A 148 13.77 3.78 4.54
CA VAL A 148 14.82 4.61 5.15
C VAL A 148 16.00 4.51 4.20
N ASP A 149 16.42 5.65 3.66
CA ASP A 149 17.52 5.71 2.70
C ASP A 149 18.89 5.64 3.38
N ASP A 150 19.95 5.70 2.56
CA ASP A 150 21.32 5.58 3.05
C ASP A 150 21.79 6.79 3.88
N ASN A 151 21.02 7.88 3.92
CA ASN A 151 21.26 9.06 4.76
C ASN A 151 20.37 9.08 6.01
N ASP A 152 19.72 7.95 6.34
CA ASP A 152 18.73 7.82 7.41
C ASP A 152 17.50 8.76 7.24
N GLU A 153 17.25 9.30 6.05
CA GLU A 153 16.02 10.05 5.79
C GLU A 153 14.83 9.09 5.59
N ILE A 154 13.71 9.42 6.25
CA ILE A 154 12.49 8.63 6.18
C ILE A 154 11.72 9.04 4.93
N GLN A 155 11.67 8.14 3.95
CA GLN A 155 10.90 8.26 2.73
C GLN A 155 9.60 7.47 2.87
N LEU A 156 8.50 8.02 2.34
CA LEU A 156 7.18 7.40 2.37
C LEU A 156 6.60 7.37 0.96
N PHE A 157 6.11 6.19 0.56
CA PHE A 157 5.53 5.96 -0.76
C PHE A 157 4.11 5.42 -0.64
N TRP A 158 3.16 5.87 -1.46
CA TRP A 158 1.79 5.34 -1.40
C TRP A 158 1.11 5.35 -2.77
N SER A 159 0.03 4.59 -2.89
CA SER A 159 -0.83 4.56 -4.08
C SER A 159 -1.49 5.90 -4.32
N ALA A 160 -1.34 6.44 -5.53
CA ALA A 160 -1.90 7.72 -5.95
C ALA A 160 -2.33 7.68 -7.43
N LYS A 161 -2.79 8.82 -7.95
CA LYS A 161 -3.20 9.02 -9.34
C LYS A 161 -2.63 10.32 -9.89
N ILE A 162 -2.49 10.39 -11.22
CA ILE A 162 -2.27 11.63 -11.97
C ILE A 162 -3.45 11.99 -12.89
N ALA A 163 -4.38 11.05 -13.09
CA ALA A 163 -5.70 11.29 -13.66
C ALA A 163 -6.70 10.30 -13.08
N ALA A 164 -8.01 10.48 -13.32
CA ALA A 164 -9.06 9.60 -12.82
C ALA A 164 -8.78 8.11 -13.05
N ARG A 165 -8.18 7.77 -14.21
CA ARG A 165 -7.87 6.41 -14.66
C ARG A 165 -6.38 6.13 -14.87
N GLU A 166 -5.50 6.99 -14.37
CA GLU A 166 -4.05 6.81 -14.53
C GLU A 166 -3.35 6.83 -13.17
N ALA A 167 -2.80 5.67 -12.81
CA ALA A 167 -2.15 5.46 -11.53
C ALA A 167 -0.74 6.08 -11.48
N ALA A 168 -0.33 6.47 -10.28
CA ALA A 168 1.03 6.89 -9.97
C ALA A 168 1.41 6.46 -8.55
N ILE A 169 2.69 6.57 -8.21
CA ILE A 169 3.14 6.41 -6.83
C ILE A 169 3.45 7.78 -6.25
N ALA A 170 2.85 8.10 -5.12
CA ALA A 170 3.21 9.28 -4.36
C ALA A 170 4.48 9.05 -3.56
N HIS A 171 5.24 10.13 -3.35
CA HIS A 171 6.49 10.11 -2.59
C HIS A 171 6.58 11.34 -1.69
N ALA A 172 6.87 11.13 -0.42
CA ALA A 172 7.23 12.19 0.50
C ALA A 172 8.48 11.87 1.32
N THR A 173 9.20 12.92 1.69
CA THR A 173 10.23 12.86 2.73
C THR A 173 9.61 13.35 4.03
N LEU A 174 9.79 12.58 5.11
CA LEU A 174 9.29 12.89 6.43
C LEU A 174 10.38 13.50 7.29
N GLN A 175 9.95 14.31 8.25
CA GLN A 175 10.78 14.78 9.36
C GLN A 175 10.09 14.44 10.67
N GLN A 176 10.88 14.00 11.64
CA GLN A 176 10.43 13.88 13.02
C GLN A 176 10.61 15.24 13.73
N ASN A 177 9.62 15.63 14.51
CA ASN A 177 9.66 16.82 15.35
C ASN A 177 9.15 16.47 16.77
N ASP A 178 9.06 17.47 17.64
CA ASP A 178 8.63 17.28 19.04
C ASP A 178 7.20 16.74 19.18
N THR A 179 6.35 16.93 18.16
CA THR A 179 4.94 16.55 18.17
C THR A 179 4.62 15.27 17.38
N GLY A 180 5.62 14.67 16.73
CA GLY A 180 5.45 13.45 15.92
C GLY A 180 6.19 13.52 14.59
N PHE A 181 5.50 13.16 13.51
CA PHE A 181 6.04 13.15 12.15
C PHE A 181 5.25 14.07 11.23
N ALA A 182 5.97 14.82 10.41
CA ALA A 182 5.41 15.71 9.41
C ALA A 182 6.01 15.44 8.03
N ILE A 183 5.25 15.73 6.98
CA ILE A 183 5.78 15.76 5.61
C ILE A 183 6.67 17.00 5.48
N LYS A 184 7.98 16.79 5.32
CA LYS A 184 8.96 17.84 4.98
C LYS A 184 8.79 18.24 3.52
N THR A 185 8.58 17.27 2.64
CA THR A 185 8.40 17.49 1.21
C THR A 185 7.47 16.45 0.62
N LEU A 186 6.41 16.91 -0.05
CA LEU A 186 5.62 16.08 -0.97
C LEU A 186 6.22 16.25 -2.37
N HIS A 187 6.86 15.20 -2.88
CA HIS A 187 7.52 15.23 -4.18
C HIS A 187 6.49 15.10 -5.31
N PRO A 188 6.83 15.53 -6.54
CA PRO A 188 6.02 15.24 -7.72
C PRO A 188 5.78 13.72 -7.89
N PRO A 189 4.64 13.32 -8.48
CA PRO A 189 4.27 11.92 -8.69
C PRO A 189 5.37 11.12 -9.40
N MET A 190 5.58 9.89 -8.96
CA MET A 190 6.43 8.93 -9.66
C MET A 190 5.59 8.20 -10.70
N LEU A 191 5.94 8.43 -11.96
CA LEU A 191 5.26 7.84 -13.10
C LEU A 191 5.75 6.41 -13.35
N LEU A 192 4.81 5.54 -13.70
CA LEU A 192 5.10 4.18 -14.15
C LEU A 192 5.06 4.16 -15.69
N PRO A 193 5.98 3.45 -16.37
CA PRO A 193 6.08 3.47 -17.83
C PRO A 193 4.80 2.97 -18.53
N ASP A 194 4.01 2.17 -17.84
CA ASP A 194 2.74 1.59 -18.27
C ASP A 194 1.56 2.04 -17.39
N GLY A 195 1.71 3.15 -16.67
CA GLY A 195 0.70 3.69 -15.75
C GLY A 195 -0.65 3.96 -16.41
N HIS A 196 -0.66 4.35 -17.70
CA HIS A 196 -1.87 4.56 -18.49
C HIS A 196 -2.68 3.28 -18.75
N ASN A 197 -2.08 2.09 -18.57
CA ASN A 197 -2.76 0.80 -18.74
C ASN A 197 -3.35 0.27 -17.43
N ILE A 198 -3.16 0.98 -16.31
CA ILE A 198 -3.64 0.56 -15.00
C ILE A 198 -4.31 1.73 -14.29
N THR A 199 -5.45 1.45 -13.69
CA THR A 199 -6.23 2.47 -12.99
C THR A 199 -5.84 2.58 -11.53
N GLN A 200 -5.19 1.54 -10.98
CA GLN A 200 -4.69 1.51 -9.61
C GLN A 200 -3.33 0.81 -9.54
N ALA A 201 -2.36 1.49 -8.90
CA ALA A 201 -1.05 0.93 -8.53
C ALA A 201 -0.96 0.95 -7.00
N GLU A 202 -1.16 -0.20 -6.39
CA GLU A 202 -1.38 -0.42 -4.96
C GLU A 202 -0.17 -1.08 -4.31
N ILE A 203 -0.08 -0.92 -2.98
CA ILE A 203 0.89 -1.62 -2.14
C ILE A 203 2.34 -1.47 -2.68
N PRO A 204 2.84 -0.23 -2.90
CA PRO A 204 4.20 -0.04 -3.39
C PRO A 204 5.22 -0.61 -2.40
N LYS A 205 6.26 -1.27 -2.91
CA LYS A 205 7.44 -1.72 -2.15
C LYS A 205 8.69 -1.32 -2.90
N ILE A 206 9.55 -0.56 -2.24
CA ILE A 206 10.85 -0.16 -2.77
C ILE A 206 11.96 -0.97 -2.12
N HIS A 207 12.89 -1.45 -2.94
CA HIS A 207 14.11 -2.11 -2.52
C HIS A 207 15.32 -1.51 -3.24
N HIS A 208 16.46 -1.40 -2.55
CA HIS A 208 17.69 -0.85 -3.11
C HIS A 208 18.75 -1.95 -3.13
N ASP A 209 19.24 -2.29 -4.32
CA ASP A 209 20.45 -3.09 -4.48
C ASP A 209 21.67 -2.19 -4.33
N LYS A 210 22.25 -2.17 -3.13
CA LYS A 210 23.43 -1.36 -2.81
C LYS A 210 24.66 -1.71 -3.65
N LYS A 211 24.75 -2.91 -4.21
CA LYS A 211 25.90 -3.35 -5.01
C LYS A 211 25.89 -2.69 -6.39
N THR A 212 24.72 -2.59 -6.99
CA THR A 212 24.55 -2.00 -8.33
C THR A 212 24.03 -0.56 -8.32
N GLY A 213 23.57 -0.07 -7.16
CA GLY A 213 22.87 1.22 -7.02
C GLY A 213 21.44 1.21 -7.57
N LYS A 214 20.93 0.04 -7.98
CA LYS A 214 19.64 -0.07 -8.66
C LYS A 214 18.50 -0.14 -7.65
N TYR A 215 17.43 0.60 -7.93
CA TYR A 215 16.17 0.54 -7.19
C TYR A 215 15.19 -0.39 -7.89
N TYR A 216 14.41 -1.10 -7.09
CA TYR A 216 13.31 -1.97 -7.52
C TYR A 216 12.01 -1.46 -6.89
N LEU A 217 10.96 -1.35 -7.69
CA LEU A 217 9.61 -1.01 -7.25
C LEU A 217 8.66 -2.14 -7.61
N LEU A 218 8.13 -2.82 -6.61
CA LEU A 218 7.05 -3.80 -6.74
C LEU A 218 5.71 -3.12 -6.42
N VAL A 219 4.72 -3.30 -7.29
CA VAL A 219 3.35 -2.83 -7.06
C VAL A 219 2.36 -3.95 -7.36
N SER A 220 1.20 -3.90 -6.72
CA SER A 220 0.02 -4.65 -7.13
C SER A 220 -0.82 -3.75 -8.01
N ALA A 221 -1.16 -4.18 -9.22
CA ALA A 221 -1.81 -3.33 -10.21
C ALA A 221 -3.12 -3.94 -10.72
N CYS A 222 -4.14 -3.11 -10.89
CA CYS A 222 -5.38 -3.51 -11.53
C CYS A 222 -5.94 -2.44 -12.47
N ASP A 223 -6.88 -2.86 -13.32
CA ASP A 223 -7.58 -2.06 -14.32
C ASP A 223 -9.05 -1.79 -13.93
N ARG A 224 -9.38 -1.91 -12.64
CA ARG A 224 -10.72 -1.65 -12.11
C ARG A 224 -11.17 -0.23 -12.45
N LEU A 225 -12.33 -0.09 -13.08
CA LEU A 225 -12.92 1.19 -13.44
C LEU A 225 -13.85 1.72 -12.35
N TYR A 226 -14.49 0.83 -11.59
CA TYR A 226 -15.39 1.18 -10.49
C TYR A 226 -15.48 0.03 -9.48
N GLU A 227 -15.84 0.33 -8.22
CA GLU A 227 -15.74 -0.64 -7.12
C GLU A 227 -16.55 -1.92 -7.36
N ASN A 228 -17.78 -1.78 -7.86
CA ASN A 228 -18.69 -2.89 -8.12
C ASN A 228 -18.44 -3.65 -9.43
N GLN A 229 -17.32 -3.40 -10.13
CA GLN A 229 -16.98 -4.13 -11.34
C GLN A 229 -16.78 -5.62 -11.01
N PRO A 230 -17.41 -6.54 -11.76
CA PRO A 230 -17.25 -7.97 -11.53
C PRO A 230 -15.78 -8.37 -11.55
N GLU A 231 -15.35 -9.16 -10.57
CA GLU A 231 -13.95 -9.53 -10.38
C GLU A 231 -13.36 -10.26 -11.60
N GLN A 232 -14.17 -11.03 -12.34
CA GLN A 232 -13.72 -11.70 -13.57
C GLN A 232 -13.40 -10.72 -14.72
N GLN A 233 -13.84 -9.46 -14.62
CA GLN A 233 -13.56 -8.40 -15.59
C GLN A 233 -12.40 -7.51 -15.17
N VAL A 234 -11.76 -7.79 -14.04
CA VAL A 234 -10.65 -6.99 -13.50
C VAL A 234 -9.37 -7.80 -13.58
N SER A 235 -8.39 -7.28 -14.29
CA SER A 235 -7.03 -7.81 -14.26
C SER A 235 -6.37 -7.42 -12.95
N LYS A 236 -5.77 -8.41 -12.27
CA LYS A 236 -4.96 -8.20 -11.06
C LYS A 236 -3.59 -8.81 -11.29
N THR A 237 -2.56 -7.98 -11.30
CA THR A 237 -1.19 -8.42 -11.53
C THR A 237 -0.22 -7.85 -10.51
N LEU A 238 0.92 -8.49 -10.36
CA LEU A 238 2.08 -7.91 -9.70
C LEU A 238 3.02 -7.39 -10.78
N ARG A 239 3.51 -6.16 -10.59
CA ARG A 239 4.41 -5.50 -11.55
C ARG A 239 5.69 -5.08 -10.86
N LEU A 240 6.82 -5.28 -11.54
CA LEU A 240 8.15 -4.92 -11.07
C LEU A 240 8.80 -3.93 -12.03
N TYR A 241 9.35 -2.87 -11.45
CA TYR A 241 10.07 -1.82 -12.17
C TYR A 241 11.46 -1.63 -11.58
N THR A 242 12.35 -1.04 -12.37
CA THR A 242 13.70 -0.68 -11.96
C THR A 242 14.05 0.77 -12.31
N ALA A 243 14.95 1.37 -11.54
CA ALA A 243 15.48 2.70 -11.80
C ALA A 243 16.88 2.87 -11.18
N GLN A 244 17.64 3.88 -11.64
CA GLN A 244 18.92 4.29 -11.05
C GLN A 244 18.78 5.33 -9.93
N SER A 245 17.55 5.81 -9.72
CA SER A 245 17.20 6.75 -8.67
C SER A 245 15.89 6.31 -8.06
N ILE A 246 15.72 6.53 -6.75
CA ILE A 246 14.51 6.20 -6.01
C ILE A 246 13.24 6.86 -6.59
N ARG A 247 13.40 7.94 -7.37
CA ARG A 247 12.29 8.67 -8.01
C ARG A 247 12.09 8.32 -9.49
N GLY A 248 12.89 7.42 -10.05
CA GLY A 248 12.86 7.09 -11.47
C GLY A 248 13.87 7.88 -12.33
N PRO A 249 13.71 7.89 -13.66
CA PRO A 249 12.59 7.31 -14.40
C PRO A 249 12.53 5.79 -14.21
N TRP A 250 11.32 5.28 -13.97
CA TRP A 250 11.08 3.86 -13.82
C TRP A 250 10.99 3.18 -15.17
N GLN A 251 11.54 1.98 -15.26
CA GLN A 251 11.49 1.12 -16.43
C GLN A 251 10.98 -0.25 -16.01
N SER A 252 10.30 -0.95 -16.92
CA SER A 252 9.98 -2.37 -16.72
C SER A 252 11.24 -3.16 -16.35
N TYR A 253 11.13 -4.11 -15.43
CA TYR A 253 12.29 -4.93 -15.04
C TYR A 253 12.84 -5.80 -16.19
N LYS A 254 12.00 -6.09 -17.20
CA LYS A 254 12.33 -6.83 -18.42
C LYS A 254 11.79 -6.13 -19.66
N GLU A 255 12.38 -6.46 -20.82
CA GLU A 255 11.93 -5.95 -22.12
C GLU A 255 10.49 -6.33 -22.45
N GLN A 256 10.04 -7.53 -22.03
CA GLN A 256 8.68 -8.01 -22.29
C GLN A 256 7.61 -7.31 -21.44
N GLY A 257 8.02 -6.48 -20.47
CA GLY A 257 7.13 -5.69 -19.63
C GLY A 257 7.38 -5.82 -18.14
N SER A 258 6.53 -5.16 -17.35
CA SER A 258 6.64 -5.07 -15.89
C SER A 258 5.97 -6.23 -15.16
N THR A 259 5.03 -6.94 -15.79
CA THR A 259 4.26 -8.01 -15.15
C THR A 259 5.13 -9.19 -14.72
N LEU A 260 4.93 -9.65 -13.48
CA LEU A 260 5.57 -10.84 -12.94
C LEU A 260 4.78 -12.11 -13.32
N PRO A 261 5.39 -13.08 -14.02
CA PRO A 261 4.71 -14.32 -14.42
C PRO A 261 4.58 -15.30 -13.24
N GLY A 262 3.67 -16.28 -13.35
CA GLY A 262 3.56 -17.40 -12.40
C GLY A 262 2.87 -17.07 -11.07
N LEU A 263 2.35 -15.85 -10.91
CA LEU A 263 1.73 -15.36 -9.68
C LEU A 263 0.20 -15.30 -9.80
N ALA A 264 -0.41 -16.35 -10.35
CA ALA A 264 -1.87 -16.41 -10.51
C ALA A 264 -2.58 -16.27 -9.15
N HIS A 265 -3.65 -15.48 -9.09
CA HIS A 265 -4.44 -15.21 -7.87
C HIS A 265 -3.65 -14.58 -6.72
N CYS A 266 -2.45 -14.06 -6.94
CA CYS A 266 -1.63 -13.38 -5.95
C CYS A 266 -1.78 -11.86 -6.14
N PHE A 267 -2.08 -11.13 -5.07
CA PHE A 267 -2.20 -9.67 -5.10
C PHE A 267 -1.85 -9.09 -3.72
N GLY A 268 -1.15 -7.96 -3.67
CA GLY A 268 -0.66 -7.39 -2.41
C GLY A 268 0.61 -8.03 -1.87
N ALA A 269 1.54 -8.36 -2.77
CA ALA A 269 2.81 -8.98 -2.39
C ALA A 269 3.74 -8.03 -1.60
N SER A 270 4.61 -8.62 -0.80
CA SER A 270 5.76 -7.96 -0.18
C SER A 270 7.03 -8.75 -0.44
N ILE A 271 8.15 -8.05 -0.59
CA ILE A 271 9.47 -8.66 -0.68
C ILE A 271 9.87 -9.10 0.74
N LEU A 272 10.06 -10.40 0.93
CA LEU A 272 10.56 -10.99 2.18
C LEU A 272 12.08 -10.82 2.27
N SER A 273 12.78 -11.12 1.17
CA SER A 273 14.22 -10.96 1.03
C SER A 273 14.61 -10.82 -0.44
N ALA A 274 15.84 -10.37 -0.69
CA ALA A 274 16.44 -10.29 -2.01
C ALA A 274 17.85 -10.93 -1.97
N ASP A 275 18.18 -11.69 -3.01
CA ASP A 275 19.52 -12.22 -3.27
C ASP A 275 19.99 -11.65 -4.60
N PHE A 276 20.77 -10.57 -4.55
CA PHE A 276 21.27 -9.89 -5.75
C PHE A 276 22.48 -10.60 -6.38
N ASP A 277 23.06 -11.59 -5.71
CA ASP A 277 24.10 -12.44 -6.30
C ASP A 277 23.47 -13.55 -7.17
N LYS A 278 22.28 -14.04 -6.81
CA LYS A 278 21.45 -14.97 -7.61
C LYS A 278 20.35 -14.29 -8.43
N PRO A 279 20.50 -12.99 -8.74
CA PRO A 279 19.41 -12.05 -9.03
C PRO A 279 17.98 -12.58 -8.79
N GLU A 280 17.61 -12.73 -7.52
CA GLU A 280 16.32 -13.26 -7.08
C GLU A 280 15.65 -12.38 -6.03
N LEU A 281 14.31 -12.25 -6.12
CA LEU A 281 13.46 -11.72 -5.07
C LEU A 281 12.58 -12.83 -4.52
N TYR A 282 12.45 -12.88 -3.19
CA TYR A 282 11.58 -13.82 -2.50
C TYR A 282 10.35 -13.05 -2.01
N LEU A 283 9.17 -13.44 -2.49
CA LEU A 283 7.92 -12.74 -2.24
C LEU A 283 7.03 -13.55 -1.30
N ILE A 284 6.41 -12.86 -0.33
CA ILE A 284 5.18 -13.30 0.31
C ILE A 284 4.01 -12.62 -0.38
N CYS A 285 2.95 -13.37 -0.67
CA CYS A 285 1.76 -12.81 -1.28
C CYS A 285 0.49 -13.46 -0.75
N PRO A 286 -0.54 -12.68 -0.39
CA PRO A 286 -1.86 -13.23 -0.12
C PRO A 286 -2.55 -13.68 -1.42
N ARG A 287 -3.36 -14.73 -1.29
CA ARG A 287 -4.26 -15.21 -2.35
C ARG A 287 -5.55 -14.39 -2.34
N THR A 288 -6.02 -14.03 -3.53
CA THR A 288 -7.28 -13.30 -3.71
C THR A 288 -8.49 -14.23 -3.64
N GLU A 289 -9.68 -13.65 -3.71
CA GLU A 289 -10.96 -14.34 -3.84
C GLU A 289 -11.07 -15.18 -5.12
N MET A 290 -10.20 -14.93 -6.10
CA MET A 290 -10.16 -15.70 -7.35
C MET A 290 -9.43 -17.03 -7.18
N ALA A 291 -8.76 -17.27 -6.05
CA ALA A 291 -8.18 -18.57 -5.75
C ALA A 291 -9.27 -19.62 -5.48
N PRO A 292 -8.95 -20.93 -5.59
CA PRO A 292 -9.84 -22.00 -5.14
C PRO A 292 -10.29 -21.79 -3.69
N PRO A 293 -11.53 -22.14 -3.30
CA PRO A 293 -12.10 -21.79 -2.00
C PRO A 293 -11.23 -22.11 -0.78
N ALA A 294 -10.52 -23.25 -0.80
CA ALA A 294 -9.64 -23.66 0.31
C ALA A 294 -8.37 -22.80 0.47
N LEU A 295 -8.05 -21.95 -0.52
CA LEU A 295 -6.85 -21.11 -0.57
C LEU A 295 -7.17 -19.61 -0.56
N GLN A 296 -8.45 -19.22 -0.56
CA GLN A 296 -8.83 -17.81 -0.59
C GLN A 296 -8.37 -17.10 0.69
N LEU A 297 -7.81 -15.89 0.53
CA LEU A 297 -7.39 -15.03 1.64
C LEU A 297 -6.35 -15.65 2.58
N THR A 298 -5.58 -16.63 2.10
CA THR A 298 -4.42 -17.20 2.81
C THR A 298 -3.11 -16.64 2.26
N PHE A 299 -1.99 -16.88 2.94
CA PHE A 299 -0.67 -16.66 2.33
C PHE A 299 -0.38 -17.77 1.32
N ALA A 300 0.05 -17.38 0.12
CA ALA A 300 0.67 -18.31 -0.82
C ALA A 300 2.03 -18.79 -0.28
N PRO A 301 2.52 -19.96 -0.71
CA PRO A 301 3.92 -20.33 -0.50
C PRO A 301 4.85 -19.21 -0.99
N VAL A 302 6.02 -19.06 -0.37
CA VAL A 302 7.02 -18.07 -0.81
C VAL A 302 7.33 -18.29 -2.29
N GLN A 303 7.25 -17.20 -3.06
CA GLN A 303 7.47 -17.20 -4.51
C GLN A 303 8.85 -16.64 -4.81
N THR A 304 9.62 -17.31 -5.64
CA THR A 304 10.91 -16.82 -6.13
C THR A 304 10.72 -16.16 -7.49
N VAL A 305 11.21 -14.94 -7.63
CA VAL A 305 11.17 -14.15 -8.86
C VAL A 305 12.59 -13.87 -9.32
N CYS A 306 12.95 -14.33 -10.50
CA CYS A 306 14.23 -14.03 -11.12
C CYS A 306 14.20 -12.62 -11.76
N ILE A 307 15.17 -11.79 -11.38
CA ILE A 307 15.31 -10.39 -11.77
C ILE A 307 16.55 -10.15 -12.65
N SER A 308 17.14 -11.21 -13.23
CA SER A 308 18.13 -11.07 -14.29
C SER A 308 17.46 -10.49 -15.54
N GLN A 309 18.17 -9.59 -16.22
CA GLN A 309 17.79 -9.08 -17.53
C GLN A 309 18.04 -10.15 -18.60
#